data_AF-A0A7Y6ZL34-F1
#
_entry.id   AF-A0A7Y6ZL34-F1
#
_cell.length_a   1.000
_cell.length_b   1.000
_cell.length_c   1.000
_cell.angle_alpha   90.00
_cell.angle_beta   90.00
_cell.angle_gamma   90.00
#
_symmetry.space_group_name_H-M   'P 1'
#
loop_
_entity.id
_entity.type
_entity.pdbx_description
1 polymer ?
#
loop_
_entity_poly.entity_id
_entity_poly.type
_entity_poly.pdbx_seq_one_letter_code
_entity_poly.pdbx_strand_id
1 'polypeptide(L)'
;VSGFESSANFVEEQEKGVFPKTLRNMWAIVSVINPLMAVFALALFTIPVLQSDEYQNTLLIEMGEQVGGQGLAIVVALDAFLVLSGAVLTSFVGVTGLIERMTLDRIMPPFFLKRNKRGSSYRIIIMFFLLSASVLLITEGNVKLLAGVYTISFLSVMALFGIGNILLKIRRNKLPRPERASWFAVLIAISAVIVALIGNILMPPKDGLPSNLSVFLYYFIPSILFIIMMLNRTVLLKLLLKIIDAIFNPVQRYFKRLDRRILRNINKINSQEFVFFTKGDDIATLNKVMLYIKKNEHTRKLKIVIVKNDQVKVPEKLKEEIEFLDKEYPEIKIEFVVEEGNFSPELINSFSEKWDIPINFMFIGSPGDKFPYKIEELGGVRLII
;
A
#
# COMPACT_ATOMS: atom_id res chain seq x y z
N VAL A 1 19.37 38.76 6.69
CA VAL A 1 19.87 38.18 7.96
C VAL A 1 18.93 37.09 8.35
N SER A 2 19.46 35.92 8.68
CA SER A 2 18.70 34.74 9.10
C SER A 2 19.26 34.16 10.40
N GLY A 3 18.70 33.08 10.91
CA GLY A 3 19.11 32.41 12.15
C GLY A 3 18.25 32.76 13.37
N PHE A 4 17.43 33.81 13.30
CA PHE A 4 16.50 34.18 14.38
C PHE A 4 15.36 33.16 14.54
N GLU A 5 14.97 32.51 13.44
CA GLU A 5 13.97 31.45 13.38
C GLU A 5 14.37 30.21 14.18
N SER A 6 15.67 29.96 14.31
CA SER A 6 16.17 28.83 15.10
C SER A 6 15.77 28.97 16.56
N SER A 7 15.74 30.20 17.10
CA SER A 7 15.29 30.46 18.48
C SER A 7 13.81 30.11 18.68
N ALA A 8 12.99 30.20 17.62
CA ALA A 8 11.58 29.83 17.69
C ALA A 8 11.38 28.30 17.77
N ASN A 9 12.31 27.50 17.24
CA ASN A 9 12.20 26.03 17.22
C ASN A 9 12.27 25.40 18.62
N PHE A 10 12.95 26.04 19.57
CA PHE A 10 13.10 25.59 20.96
C PHE A 10 12.52 26.58 21.96
N VAL A 11 11.59 27.43 21.52
CA VAL A 11 10.94 28.44 22.39
C VAL A 11 10.25 27.81 23.60
N GLU A 12 9.77 26.57 23.48
CA GLU A 12 9.13 25.81 24.56
C GLU A 12 10.11 25.35 25.64
N GLU A 13 11.40 25.27 25.31
CA GLU A 13 12.49 24.91 26.24
C GLU A 13 13.12 26.14 26.88
N GLN A 14 12.77 27.35 26.43
CA GLN A 14 13.29 28.61 26.96
C GLN A 14 12.49 29.10 28.17
N GLU A 15 13.18 29.77 29.09
CA GLU A 15 12.53 30.48 30.19
C GLU A 15 11.63 31.63 29.69
N LYS A 16 10.58 31.93 30.46
CA LYS A 16 9.60 32.96 30.11
C LYS A 16 10.27 34.33 29.91
N GLY A 17 10.07 34.92 28.73
CA GLY A 17 10.61 36.25 28.40
C GLY A 17 12.04 36.26 27.87
N VAL A 18 12.70 35.10 27.73
CA VAL A 18 14.01 35.00 27.06
C VAL A 18 13.86 35.20 25.55
N PHE A 19 12.86 34.58 24.92
CA PHE A 19 12.67 34.65 23.47
C PHE A 19 12.62 36.10 22.90
N PRO A 20 11.83 37.04 23.45
CA PRO A 20 11.85 38.43 22.98
C PRO A 20 13.21 39.13 23.18
N LYS A 21 13.91 38.83 24.29
CA LYS A 21 15.24 39.39 24.56
C LYS A 21 16.26 38.89 23.54
N THR A 22 16.23 37.61 23.20
CA THR A 22 17.10 37.00 22.19
C THR A 22 16.91 37.68 20.84
N LEU A 23 15.66 37.81 20.37
CA LEU A 23 15.38 38.48 19.10
C LEU A 23 15.85 39.94 19.08
N ARG A 24 15.56 40.70 20.14
CA ARG A 24 15.95 42.12 20.25
C ARG A 24 17.46 42.29 20.25
N ASN A 25 18.17 41.50 21.06
CA ASN A 25 19.62 41.62 21.22
C ASN A 25 20.34 41.18 19.94
N MET A 26 19.93 40.07 19.33
CA MET A 26 20.50 39.63 18.06
C MET A 26 20.28 40.68 16.96
N TRP A 27 19.08 41.28 16.89
CA TRP A 27 18.79 42.31 15.90
C TRP A 27 19.68 43.54 16.10
N ALA A 28 19.82 44.01 17.35
CA ALA A 28 20.70 45.13 17.67
C ALA A 28 22.16 44.86 17.29
N ILE A 29 22.69 43.68 17.62
CA ILE A 29 24.05 43.27 17.28
C ILE A 29 24.25 43.28 15.76
N VAL A 30 23.35 42.63 15.02
CA VAL A 30 23.46 42.53 13.56
C VAL A 30 23.34 43.90 12.88
N SER A 31 22.42 44.74 13.34
CA SER A 31 22.21 46.10 12.80
C SER A 31 23.41 47.01 13.01
N VAL A 32 24.31 46.70 13.95
CA VAL A 32 25.55 47.45 14.21
C VAL A 32 26.73 46.79 13.50
N ILE A 33 26.94 45.48 13.70
CA ILE A 33 28.12 44.78 13.19
C ILE A 33 28.11 44.72 11.66
N ASN A 34 26.99 44.38 11.01
CA ASN A 34 26.99 44.22 9.54
C ASN A 34 27.32 45.52 8.78
N PRO A 35 26.71 46.68 9.11
CA PRO A 35 27.11 47.93 8.48
C PRO A 35 28.55 48.32 8.78
N LEU A 36 29.04 48.13 10.00
CA LEU A 36 30.43 48.43 10.35
C LEU A 36 31.41 47.56 9.57
N MET A 37 31.14 46.26 9.43
CA MET A 37 31.94 45.36 8.59
C MET A 37 31.97 45.84 7.14
N ALA A 38 30.83 46.26 6.58
CA ALA A 38 30.78 46.80 5.23
C ALA A 38 31.61 48.10 5.08
N VAL A 39 31.53 49.00 6.07
CA VAL A 39 32.32 50.24 6.09
C VAL A 39 33.82 49.93 6.16
N PHE A 40 34.24 49.00 7.03
CA PHE A 40 35.65 48.61 7.13
C PHE A 40 36.15 47.90 5.87
N ALA A 41 35.34 47.03 5.26
CA ALA A 41 35.70 46.36 4.02
C ALA A 41 35.91 47.38 2.87
N LEU A 42 35.03 48.38 2.75
CA LEU A 42 35.15 49.46 1.76
C LEU A 42 36.31 50.42 2.05
N ALA A 43 36.74 50.54 3.31
CA ALA A 43 37.90 51.34 3.68
C ALA A 43 39.23 50.63 3.37
N LEU A 44 39.25 49.29 3.42
CA LEU A 44 40.46 48.48 3.21
C LEU A 44 40.65 48.07 1.74
N PHE A 45 39.56 47.82 1.01
CA PHE A 45 39.61 47.22 -0.32
C PHE A 45 38.80 48.00 -1.36
N THR A 46 39.22 47.90 -2.62
CA THR A 46 38.47 48.48 -3.75
C THR A 46 37.29 47.59 -4.15
N ILE A 47 36.24 48.19 -4.74
CA ILE A 47 35.05 47.46 -5.19
C ILE A 47 35.37 46.27 -6.12
N PRO A 48 36.29 46.38 -7.10
CA PRO A 48 36.64 45.25 -7.96
C PRO A 48 37.23 44.06 -7.19
N VAL A 49 38.03 44.31 -6.15
CA VAL A 49 38.62 43.26 -5.31
C VAL A 49 37.53 42.60 -4.47
N LEU A 50 36.65 43.39 -3.85
CA LEU A 50 35.52 42.87 -3.06
C LEU A 50 34.53 42.05 -3.88
N GLN A 51 34.43 42.29 -5.19
CA GLN A 51 33.57 41.54 -6.10
C GLN A 51 34.21 40.25 -6.63
N SER A 52 35.50 40.03 -6.38
CA SER A 52 36.18 38.78 -6.76
C SER A 52 35.61 37.58 -6.00
N ASP A 53 35.68 36.39 -6.62
CA ASP A 53 35.11 35.17 -6.04
C ASP A 53 35.88 34.72 -4.77
N GLU A 54 37.16 35.10 -4.63
CA GLU A 54 38.00 34.82 -3.45
C GLU A 54 37.49 35.58 -2.21
N TYR A 55 37.29 36.89 -2.33
CA TYR A 55 36.85 37.75 -1.24
C TYR A 55 35.38 37.54 -0.86
N GLN A 56 34.55 36.99 -1.74
CA GLN A 56 33.14 36.71 -1.41
C GLN A 56 32.98 35.64 -0.31
N ASN A 57 33.94 34.72 -0.17
CA ASN A 57 33.86 33.64 0.82
C ASN A 57 34.76 33.87 2.04
N THR A 58 35.88 34.59 1.89
CA THR A 58 36.91 34.74 2.94
C THR A 58 37.11 36.19 3.41
N LEU A 59 36.18 37.11 3.12
CA LEU A 59 36.32 38.55 3.39
C LEU A 59 36.93 38.89 4.76
N LEU A 60 36.46 38.26 5.85
CA LEU A 60 36.98 38.54 7.20
C LEU A 60 38.42 38.07 7.40
N ILE A 61 38.81 36.97 6.76
CA ILE A 61 40.19 36.46 6.79
C ILE A 61 41.10 37.44 6.05
N GLU A 62 40.70 37.88 4.86
CA GLU A 62 41.43 38.88 4.05
C GLU A 62 41.57 40.22 4.79
N MET A 63 40.48 40.70 5.42
CA MET A 63 40.52 41.89 6.25
C MET A 63 41.48 41.72 7.45
N GLY A 64 41.47 40.54 8.07
CA GLY A 64 42.37 40.20 9.17
C GLY A 64 43.83 40.16 8.73
N GLU A 65 44.11 39.59 7.56
CA GLU A 65 45.45 39.55 6.98
C GLU A 65 45.98 40.95 6.67
N GLN A 66 45.16 41.78 6.04
CA GLN A 66 45.54 43.14 5.65
C GLN A 66 45.85 44.04 6.86
N VAL A 67 45.14 43.86 7.98
CA VAL A 67 45.29 44.71 9.17
C VAL A 67 46.29 44.15 10.18
N GLY A 68 46.30 42.83 10.39
CA GLY A 68 47.03 42.17 11.46
C GLY A 68 48.00 41.07 10.99
N GLY A 69 48.21 40.93 9.69
CA GLY A 69 49.08 39.92 9.09
C GLY A 69 48.52 38.49 9.20
N GLN A 70 49.31 37.52 8.73
CA GLN A 70 48.91 36.11 8.66
C GLN A 70 48.48 35.51 10.00
N GLY A 71 49.06 35.96 11.12
CA GLY A 71 48.70 35.47 12.45
C GLY A 71 47.23 35.75 12.80
N LEU A 72 46.75 36.98 12.51
CA LEU A 72 45.36 37.34 12.74
C LEU A 72 44.43 36.60 11.77
N ALA A 73 44.84 36.46 10.50
CA ALA A 73 44.09 35.71 9.50
C ALA A 73 43.84 34.25 9.93
N ILE A 74 44.85 33.57 10.48
CA ILE A 74 44.73 32.20 11.00
C ILE A 74 43.74 32.13 12.16
N VAL A 75 43.79 33.08 13.11
CA VAL A 75 42.86 33.12 14.25
C VAL A 75 41.42 33.30 13.76
N VAL A 76 41.19 34.22 12.82
CA VAL A 76 39.87 34.46 12.23
C VAL A 76 39.38 33.22 11.46
N ALA A 77 40.26 32.54 10.72
CA ALA A 77 39.92 31.32 9.99
C ALA A 77 39.51 30.17 10.95
N LEU A 78 40.24 29.99 12.05
CA LEU A 78 39.90 28.99 13.08
C LEU A 78 38.57 29.30 13.77
N ASP A 79 38.34 30.57 14.13
CA ASP A 79 37.07 31.00 14.71
C ASP A 79 35.90 30.78 13.73
N ALA A 80 36.05 31.20 12.48
CA ALA A 80 35.05 31.00 11.44
C ALA A 80 34.72 29.51 11.25
N PHE A 81 35.72 28.63 11.26
CA PHE A 81 35.52 27.18 11.17
C PHE A 81 34.71 26.64 12.37
N LEU A 82 35.02 27.05 13.60
CA LEU A 82 34.31 26.63 14.81
C LEU A 82 32.85 27.13 14.80
N VAL A 83 32.63 28.39 14.43
CA VAL A 83 31.29 28.99 14.35
C VAL A 83 30.44 28.32 13.27
N LEU A 84 31.00 28.10 12.07
CA LEU A 84 30.30 27.40 10.98
C LEU A 84 29.97 25.95 11.35
N SER A 85 30.90 25.25 12.03
CA SER A 85 30.66 23.89 12.54
C SER A 85 29.51 23.86 13.56
N GLY A 86 29.44 24.87 14.44
CA GLY A 86 28.33 25.06 15.37
C GLY A 86 26.99 25.30 14.67
N ALA A 87 26.97 26.08 13.59
CA ALA A 87 25.76 26.32 12.78
C ALA A 87 25.28 25.02 12.09
N VAL A 88 26.21 24.20 11.58
CA VAL A 88 25.89 22.88 11.03
C VAL A 88 25.27 21.98 12.10
N LEU A 89 25.89 21.87 13.28
CA LEU A 89 25.36 21.07 14.39
C LEU A 89 23.96 21.52 14.82
N THR A 90 23.74 22.83 14.92
CA THR A 90 22.44 23.43 15.25
C THR A 90 21.37 23.05 14.22
N SER A 91 21.73 23.00 12.94
CA SER A 91 20.83 22.58 11.86
C SER A 91 20.42 21.11 12.00
N PHE A 92 21.35 20.22 12.35
CA PHE A 92 21.04 18.81 12.60
C PHE A 92 20.07 18.63 13.78
N VAL A 93 20.27 19.37 14.88
CA VAL A 93 19.38 19.34 16.04
C VAL A 93 18.00 19.89 15.66
N GLY A 94 17.96 21.03 14.97
CA GLY A 94 16.72 21.69 14.54
C GLY A 94 15.87 20.84 13.61
N VAL A 95 16.46 20.25 12.56
CA VAL A 95 15.75 19.36 11.63
C VAL A 95 15.27 18.10 12.33
N THR A 96 16.05 17.54 13.24
CA THR A 96 15.62 16.38 14.04
C THR A 96 14.38 16.71 14.86
N GLY A 97 14.39 17.81 15.61
CA GLY A 97 13.24 18.26 16.39
C GLY A 97 11.99 18.53 15.54
N LEU A 98 12.17 19.20 14.39
CA LEU A 98 11.06 19.51 13.48
C LEU A 98 10.41 18.24 12.91
N ILE A 99 11.20 17.34 12.34
CA ILE A 99 10.69 16.11 11.72
C ILE A 99 10.10 15.17 12.77
N GLU A 100 10.68 15.10 13.98
CA GLU A 100 10.07 14.36 15.09
C GLU A 100 8.67 14.89 15.41
N ARG A 101 8.51 16.20 15.61
CA ARG A 101 7.20 16.84 15.89
C ARG A 101 6.20 16.59 14.76
N MET A 102 6.61 16.80 13.50
CA MET A 102 5.75 16.53 12.34
C MET A 102 5.36 15.05 12.23
N THR A 103 6.22 14.13 12.67
CA THR A 103 5.90 12.69 12.69
C THR A 103 4.93 12.34 13.81
N LEU A 104 5.06 12.97 14.98
CA LEU A 104 4.11 12.84 16.10
C LEU A 104 2.72 13.38 15.70
N ASP A 105 2.68 14.49 14.97
CA ASP A 105 1.46 15.06 14.37
C ASP A 105 0.92 14.24 13.17
N ARG A 106 1.53 13.08 12.90
CA ARG A 106 1.14 12.13 11.84
C ARG A 106 1.24 12.68 10.42
N ILE A 107 1.95 13.79 10.21
CA ILE A 107 2.24 14.35 8.88
C ILE A 107 3.31 13.50 8.19
N MET A 108 4.35 13.10 8.90
CA MET A 108 5.44 12.25 8.41
C MET A 108 5.22 10.77 8.79
N PRO A 109 5.86 9.80 8.10
CA PRO A 109 5.69 8.40 8.42
C PRO A 109 6.35 8.04 9.77
N PRO A 110 5.74 7.17 10.59
CA PRO A 110 6.25 6.77 11.91
C PRO A 110 7.63 6.09 11.83
N PHE A 111 8.05 5.69 10.63
CA PHE A 111 9.41 5.24 10.33
C PHE A 111 10.49 6.18 10.88
N PHE A 112 10.29 7.50 10.85
CA PHE A 112 11.28 8.47 11.31
C PHE A 112 11.45 8.52 12.84
N LEU A 113 10.46 8.07 13.62
CA LEU A 113 10.52 8.07 15.09
C LEU A 113 11.34 6.92 15.70
N LYS A 114 11.96 6.06 14.88
CA LYS A 114 12.78 4.98 15.41
C LYS A 114 14.05 5.54 16.04
N ARG A 115 14.16 5.39 17.36
CA ARG A 115 15.30 5.81 18.16
C ARG A 115 16.33 4.68 18.33
N ASN A 116 17.60 5.05 18.49
CA ASN A 116 18.67 4.13 18.87
C ASN A 116 18.73 3.94 20.40
N LYS A 117 19.66 3.12 20.91
CA LYS A 117 19.85 2.89 22.36
C LYS A 117 20.15 4.17 23.17
N ARG A 118 20.62 5.24 22.50
CA ARG A 118 20.94 6.54 23.11
C ARG A 118 19.80 7.56 22.97
N GLY A 119 18.63 7.15 22.49
CA GLY A 119 17.45 8.00 22.35
C GLY A 119 17.43 8.90 21.11
N SER A 120 18.42 8.81 20.21
CA SER A 120 18.50 9.65 19.01
C SER A 120 17.74 9.05 17.82
N SER A 121 16.96 9.87 17.13
CA SER A 121 16.25 9.54 15.89
C SER A 121 17.19 9.54 14.68
N TYR A 122 18.11 8.57 14.68
CA TYR A 122 19.20 8.44 13.71
C TYR A 122 18.76 8.46 12.25
N ARG A 123 17.54 8.00 11.94
CA ARG A 123 16.99 8.00 10.57
C ARG A 123 16.78 9.41 10.02
N ILE A 124 16.38 10.35 10.88
CA ILE A 124 16.20 11.75 10.48
C ILE A 124 17.56 12.39 10.20
N ILE A 125 18.54 12.12 11.07
CA ILE A 125 19.92 12.60 10.91
C ILE A 125 20.52 12.09 9.59
N ILE A 126 20.38 10.79 9.31
CA ILE A 126 20.88 10.20 8.05
C ILE A 126 20.17 10.81 6.84
N MET A 127 18.85 10.98 6.90
CA MET A 127 18.09 11.61 5.81
C MET A 127 18.58 13.05 5.55
N PHE A 128 18.75 13.85 6.61
CA PHE A 128 19.23 15.22 6.49
C PHE A 128 20.69 15.30 5.99
N PHE A 129 21.54 14.35 6.38
CA PHE A 129 22.89 14.21 5.84
C PHE A 129 22.86 13.91 4.34
N LEU A 130 22.05 12.92 3.90
CA LEU A 130 21.91 12.59 2.48
C LEU A 130 21.36 13.76 1.67
N LEU A 131 20.40 14.51 2.23
CA LEU A 131 19.87 15.71 1.59
C LEU A 131 20.95 16.78 1.46
N SER A 132 21.68 17.08 2.53
CA SER A 132 22.80 18.05 2.52
C SER A 132 23.89 17.64 1.52
N ALA A 133 24.27 16.37 1.49
CA ALA A 133 25.24 15.82 0.54
C ALA A 133 24.73 15.93 -0.91
N SER A 134 23.45 15.66 -1.15
CA SER A 134 22.86 15.82 -2.49
C SER A 134 22.90 17.27 -2.95
N VAL A 135 22.63 18.24 -2.06
CA VAL A 135 22.68 19.67 -2.39
C VAL A 135 24.11 20.05 -2.74
N LEU A 136 25.09 19.63 -1.92
CA LEU A 136 26.51 19.89 -2.15
C LEU A 136 26.96 19.39 -3.52
N LEU A 137 26.56 18.17 -3.91
CA LEU A 137 26.90 17.57 -5.20
C LEU A 137 26.25 18.29 -6.37
N ILE A 138 24.98 18.70 -6.26
CA ILE A 138 24.26 19.43 -7.33
C ILE A 138 24.80 20.85 -7.49
N THR A 139 25.17 21.51 -6.40
CA THR A 139 25.67 22.89 -6.44
C THR A 139 27.19 22.95 -6.65
N GLU A 140 27.89 21.81 -6.69
CA GLU A 140 29.36 21.72 -6.79
C GLU A 140 30.09 22.58 -5.74
N GLY A 141 29.52 22.70 -4.54
CA GLY A 141 30.06 23.58 -3.49
C GLY A 141 29.95 25.08 -3.76
N ASN A 142 29.18 25.53 -4.76
CA ASN A 142 28.98 26.95 -5.04
C ASN A 142 28.15 27.65 -3.95
N VAL A 143 28.84 28.35 -3.06
CA VAL A 143 28.23 29.05 -1.91
C VAL A 143 27.24 30.13 -2.35
N LYS A 144 27.51 30.84 -3.45
CA LYS A 144 26.62 31.91 -3.97
C LYS A 144 25.28 31.37 -4.44
N LEU A 145 25.30 30.27 -5.19
CA LEU A 145 24.08 29.56 -5.61
C LEU A 145 23.30 29.06 -4.40
N LEU A 146 23.99 28.43 -3.44
CA LEU A 146 23.36 27.91 -2.23
C LEU A 146 22.74 29.02 -1.36
N ALA A 147 23.42 30.16 -1.23
CA ALA A 147 22.90 31.34 -0.54
C ALA A 147 21.63 31.89 -1.21
N GLY A 148 21.55 31.85 -2.54
CA GLY A 148 20.36 32.17 -3.31
C GLY A 148 19.18 31.24 -2.99
N VAL A 149 19.40 29.92 -3.09
CA VAL A 149 18.39 28.89 -2.77
C VAL A 149 17.91 29.02 -1.32
N TYR A 150 18.84 29.23 -0.39
CA TYR A 150 18.53 29.46 1.03
C TYR A 150 17.68 30.71 1.22
N THR A 151 18.00 31.81 0.52
CA THR A 151 17.24 33.05 0.59
C THR A 151 15.80 32.87 0.11
N ILE A 152 15.57 32.14 -0.99
CA ILE A 152 14.22 31.82 -1.48
C ILE A 152 13.43 31.06 -0.41
N SER A 153 14.03 30.01 0.15
CA SER A 153 13.41 29.17 1.19
C SER A 153 13.05 29.99 2.43
N PHE A 154 14.02 30.77 2.92
CA PHE A 154 13.88 31.59 4.12
C PHE A 154 12.82 32.68 3.95
N LEU A 155 12.87 33.46 2.87
CA LEU A 155 11.89 34.52 2.60
C LEU A 155 10.48 33.96 2.42
N SER A 156 10.35 32.78 1.80
CA SER A 156 9.06 32.10 1.68
C SER A 156 8.46 31.74 3.05
N VAL A 157 9.27 31.20 3.97
CA VAL A 157 8.83 30.91 5.35
C VAL A 157 8.50 32.20 6.11
N MET A 158 9.27 33.28 5.94
CA MET A 158 8.97 34.58 6.56
C MET A 158 7.65 35.17 6.05
N ALA A 159 7.37 35.04 4.75
CA ALA A 159 6.08 35.43 4.19
C ALA A 159 4.93 34.62 4.80
N LEU A 160 5.11 33.30 4.98
CA LEU A 160 4.13 32.44 5.65
C LEU A 160 3.91 32.83 7.11
N PHE A 161 4.94 33.26 7.86
CA PHE A 161 4.76 33.80 9.22
C PHE A 161 3.90 35.08 9.21
N GLY A 162 4.15 35.99 8.26
CA GLY A 162 3.34 37.20 8.09
C GLY A 162 1.87 36.86 7.78
N ILE A 163 1.64 35.94 6.84
CA ILE A 163 0.30 35.47 6.48
C ILE A 163 -0.36 34.77 7.67
N GLY A 164 0.38 33.94 8.41
CA GLY A 164 -0.10 33.27 9.63
C GLY A 164 -0.55 34.26 10.70
N ASN A 165 0.18 35.37 10.87
CA ASN A 165 -0.21 36.45 11.78
C ASN A 165 -1.55 37.10 11.36
N ILE A 166 -1.72 37.39 10.07
CA ILE A 166 -2.98 37.89 9.49
C ILE A 166 -4.12 36.89 9.75
N LEU A 167 -3.91 35.62 9.45
CA LEU A 167 -4.91 34.57 9.67
C LEU A 167 -5.32 34.45 11.14
N LEU A 168 -4.37 34.55 12.07
CA LEU A 168 -4.66 34.57 13.51
C LEU A 168 -5.44 35.81 13.93
N LYS A 169 -5.14 36.98 13.37
CA LYS A 169 -5.91 38.22 13.63
C LYS A 169 -7.36 38.11 13.15
N ILE A 170 -7.60 37.49 11.99
CA ILE A 170 -8.95 37.35 11.41
C ILE A 170 -9.73 36.23 12.08
N ARG A 171 -9.17 35.02 12.14
CA ARG A 171 -9.90 33.80 12.53
C ARG A 171 -9.91 33.55 14.04
N ARG A 172 -8.94 34.11 14.78
CA ARG A 172 -8.71 33.80 16.22
C ARG A 172 -8.35 35.06 17.01
N ASN A 173 -9.16 36.11 16.89
CA ASN A 173 -8.94 37.40 17.56
C ASN A 173 -8.99 37.35 19.10
N LYS A 174 -9.68 36.36 19.69
CA LYS A 174 -9.83 36.21 21.15
C LYS A 174 -8.64 35.55 21.87
N LEU A 175 -7.65 35.00 21.14
CA LEU A 175 -6.51 34.36 21.77
C LEU A 175 -5.67 35.39 22.55
N PRO A 176 -5.24 35.09 23.79
CA PRO A 176 -4.36 35.97 24.56
C PRO A 176 -3.02 36.10 23.83
N ARG A 177 -2.52 37.32 23.69
CA ARG A 177 -1.28 37.63 22.98
C ARG A 177 -0.38 38.48 23.87
N PRO A 178 0.81 37.97 24.26
CA PRO A 178 1.76 38.77 25.03
C PRO A 178 2.27 39.96 24.21
N GLU A 179 2.45 39.78 22.90
CA GLU A 179 2.93 40.81 21.97
C GLU A 179 1.95 41.00 20.82
N ARG A 180 1.70 42.27 20.42
CA ARG A 180 0.77 42.61 19.32
C ARG A 180 1.48 43.42 18.26
N ALA A 181 1.67 42.84 17.07
CA ALA A 181 2.08 43.59 15.88
C ALA A 181 0.92 44.39 15.30
N SER A 182 1.16 45.61 14.80
CA SER A 182 0.14 46.40 14.09
C SER A 182 -0.16 45.80 12.71
N TRP A 183 -1.38 46.01 12.19
CA TRP A 183 -1.74 45.53 10.84
C TRP A 183 -0.83 46.11 9.75
N PHE A 184 -0.55 47.41 9.86
CA PHE A 184 0.29 48.13 8.91
C PHE A 184 1.73 47.59 8.91
N ALA A 185 2.31 47.31 10.09
CA ALA A 185 3.65 46.74 10.17
C ALA A 185 3.74 45.35 9.52
N VAL A 186 2.72 44.51 9.70
CA VAL A 186 2.68 43.17 9.08
C VAL A 186 2.57 43.27 7.55
N LEU A 187 1.74 44.18 7.04
CA LEU A 187 1.61 44.39 5.59
C LEU A 187 2.92 44.89 4.96
N ILE A 188 3.57 45.90 5.56
CA ILE A 188 4.88 46.38 5.10
C ILE A 188 5.91 45.26 5.11
N ALA A 189 5.97 44.46 6.18
CA ALA A 189 6.91 43.36 6.28
C ALA A 189 6.69 42.32 5.18
N ILE A 190 5.44 41.91 4.92
CA ILE A 190 5.12 40.96 3.85
C ILE A 190 5.49 41.55 2.48
N SER A 191 5.16 42.82 2.22
CA SER A 191 5.52 43.49 0.97
C SER A 191 7.03 43.54 0.76
N ALA A 192 7.80 43.90 1.80
CA ALA A 192 9.27 43.92 1.74
C ALA A 192 9.86 42.53 1.46
N VAL A 193 9.32 41.49 2.11
CA VAL A 193 9.73 40.09 1.88
C VAL A 193 9.41 39.65 0.45
N ILE A 194 8.23 40.00 -0.07
CA ILE A 194 7.85 39.67 -1.46
C ILE A 194 8.76 40.37 -2.46
N VAL A 195 9.06 41.66 -2.26
CA VAL A 195 9.99 42.40 -3.14
C VAL A 195 11.38 41.76 -3.11
N ALA A 196 11.90 41.41 -1.93
CA ALA A 196 13.18 40.73 -1.79
C ALA A 196 13.17 39.34 -2.47
N LEU A 197 12.08 38.60 -2.35
CA LEU A 197 11.90 37.29 -2.98
C LEU A 197 11.89 37.41 -4.51
N ILE A 198 11.14 38.37 -5.05
CA ILE A 198 11.12 38.66 -6.50
C ILE A 198 12.52 39.04 -6.98
N GLY A 199 13.22 39.92 -6.25
CA GLY A 199 14.59 40.30 -6.59
C GLY A 199 15.56 39.11 -6.64
N ASN A 200 15.41 38.15 -5.72
CA ASN A 200 16.24 36.94 -5.72
C ASN A 200 15.90 35.99 -6.89
N ILE A 201 14.61 35.84 -7.21
CA ILE A 201 14.14 34.99 -8.31
C ILE A 201 14.56 35.56 -9.68
N LEU A 202 14.54 36.89 -9.84
CA LEU A 202 14.92 37.56 -11.08
C LEU A 202 16.44 37.65 -11.29
N MET A 203 17.24 37.23 -10.31
CA MET A 203 18.70 37.29 -10.42
C MET A 203 19.17 36.34 -11.53
N PRO A 204 19.89 36.84 -12.56
CA PRO A 204 20.31 36.00 -13.68
C PRO A 204 21.31 34.93 -13.19
N PRO A 205 21.21 33.69 -13.69
CA PRO A 205 22.19 32.66 -13.38
C PRO A 205 23.56 33.05 -13.97
N LYS A 206 24.65 32.67 -13.28
CA LYS A 206 26.00 32.71 -13.88
C LYS A 206 26.08 31.62 -14.97
N ASP A 207 26.88 31.86 -16.02
CA ASP A 207 27.03 30.93 -17.14
C ASP A 207 27.43 29.53 -16.66
N GLY A 208 26.72 28.51 -17.13
CA GLY A 208 26.95 27.10 -16.79
C GLY A 208 26.33 26.61 -15.47
N LEU A 209 25.73 27.48 -14.66
CA LEU A 209 25.07 27.09 -13.40
C LEU A 209 23.54 27.15 -13.48
N PRO A 210 22.83 26.29 -12.74
CA PRO A 210 21.37 26.37 -12.65
C PRO A 210 20.94 27.65 -11.91
N SER A 211 19.75 28.14 -12.22
CA SER A 211 19.18 29.27 -11.47
C SER A 211 18.87 28.88 -10.02
N ASN A 212 18.92 29.86 -9.10
CA ASN A 212 18.51 29.68 -7.71
C ASN A 212 17.11 29.05 -7.61
N LEU A 213 16.18 29.49 -8.47
CA LEU A 213 14.81 28.97 -8.52
C LEU A 213 14.78 27.51 -8.97
N SER A 214 15.57 27.13 -9.98
CA SER A 214 15.61 25.75 -10.49
C SER A 214 16.04 24.78 -9.38
N VAL A 215 17.14 25.08 -8.69
CA VAL A 215 17.63 24.24 -7.59
C VAL A 215 16.60 24.18 -6.46
N PHE A 216 16.00 25.33 -6.09
CA PHE A 216 14.90 25.35 -5.10
C PHE A 216 13.74 24.44 -5.50
N LEU A 217 13.27 24.51 -6.75
CA LEU A 217 12.14 23.72 -7.23
C LEU A 217 12.43 22.22 -7.27
N TYR A 218 13.68 21.81 -7.57
CA TYR A 218 14.09 20.41 -7.54
C TYR A 218 13.93 19.77 -6.16
N TYR A 219 14.08 20.53 -5.08
CA TYR A 219 13.85 20.03 -3.73
C TYR A 219 12.42 20.30 -3.24
N PHE A 220 11.85 21.46 -3.57
CA PHE A 220 10.54 21.87 -3.09
C PHE A 220 9.42 21.00 -3.64
N ILE A 221 9.39 20.74 -4.96
CA ILE A 221 8.31 19.98 -5.61
C ILE A 221 8.24 18.55 -5.05
N PRO A 222 9.33 17.75 -5.03
CA PRO A 222 9.28 16.41 -4.46
C PRO A 222 8.92 16.40 -2.98
N SER A 223 9.41 17.38 -2.20
CA SER A 223 9.11 17.48 -0.76
C SER A 223 7.63 17.75 -0.50
N ILE A 224 7.02 18.70 -1.23
CA ILE A 224 5.58 18.98 -1.11
C ILE A 224 4.74 17.81 -1.60
N LEU A 225 5.11 17.18 -2.73
CA LEU A 225 4.42 16.01 -3.23
C LEU A 225 4.43 14.87 -2.20
N PHE A 226 5.59 14.63 -1.58
CA PHE A 226 5.73 13.67 -0.51
C PHE A 226 4.83 14.00 0.70
N ILE A 227 4.79 15.25 1.15
CA ILE A 227 3.92 15.67 2.25
C ILE A 227 2.44 15.50 1.89
N ILE A 228 2.02 15.90 0.68
CA ILE A 228 0.63 15.74 0.20
C ILE A 228 0.24 14.26 0.14
N MET A 229 1.14 13.40 -0.36
CA MET A 229 0.95 11.96 -0.37
C MET A 229 0.77 11.42 1.04
N MET A 230 1.59 11.87 2.00
CA MET A 230 1.54 11.42 3.38
C MET A 230 0.29 11.89 4.13
N LEU A 231 -0.18 13.12 3.88
CA LEU A 231 -1.43 13.65 4.43
C LEU A 231 -2.66 12.90 3.89
N ASN A 232 -2.63 12.54 2.60
CA ASN A 232 -3.72 11.82 1.92
C ASN A 232 -3.52 10.30 1.89
N ARG A 233 -2.59 9.74 2.68
CA ARG A 233 -2.18 8.32 2.60
C ARG A 233 -3.34 7.35 2.77
N THR A 234 -4.34 7.66 3.60
CA THR A 234 -5.51 6.81 3.79
C THR A 234 -6.41 6.78 2.56
N VAL A 235 -6.51 7.89 1.83
CA VAL A 235 -7.25 7.97 0.56
C VAL A 235 -6.53 7.15 -0.50
N LEU A 236 -5.20 7.28 -0.59
CA LEU A 236 -4.36 6.50 -1.51
C LEU A 236 -4.43 5.00 -1.22
N LEU A 237 -4.36 4.59 0.04
CA LEU A 237 -4.49 3.18 0.44
C LEU A 237 -5.88 2.62 0.14
N LYS A 238 -6.95 3.42 0.36
CA LYS A 238 -8.32 3.03 -0.03
C LYS A 238 -8.48 2.92 -1.55
N LEU A 239 -7.86 3.82 -2.31
CA LEU A 239 -7.83 3.73 -3.78
C LEU A 239 -7.13 2.45 -4.23
N LEU A 240 -5.97 2.16 -3.66
CA LEU A 240 -5.23 0.92 -3.93
C LEU A 240 -6.08 -0.31 -3.61
N LEU A 241 -6.74 -0.33 -2.45
CA LEU A 241 -7.65 -1.41 -2.06
C LEU A 241 -8.79 -1.58 -3.07
N LYS A 242 -9.44 -0.48 -3.49
CA LYS A 242 -10.50 -0.52 -4.50
C LYS A 242 -10.00 -1.06 -5.85
N ILE A 243 -8.78 -0.75 -6.25
CA ILE A 243 -8.17 -1.27 -7.48
C ILE A 243 -7.96 -2.79 -7.34
N ILE A 244 -7.41 -3.24 -6.21
CA ILE A 244 -7.23 -4.67 -5.93
C ILE A 244 -8.58 -5.39 -5.95
N ASP A 245 -9.59 -4.86 -5.27
CA ASP A 245 -10.93 -5.43 -5.23
C ASP A 245 -11.60 -5.43 -6.62
N ALA A 246 -11.41 -4.38 -7.42
CA ALA A 246 -11.94 -4.31 -8.78
C ALA A 246 -11.35 -5.40 -9.69
N ILE A 247 -10.07 -5.73 -9.50
CA ILE A 247 -9.39 -6.79 -10.26
C ILE A 247 -9.76 -8.18 -9.72
N PHE A 248 -9.83 -8.36 -8.40
CA PHE A 248 -10.01 -9.68 -7.78
C PHE A 248 -11.46 -10.16 -7.75
N ASN A 249 -12.44 -9.27 -7.58
CA ASN A 249 -13.87 -9.64 -7.49
C ASN A 249 -14.44 -10.33 -8.75
N PRO A 250 -14.08 -9.93 -9.99
CA PRO A 250 -14.47 -10.65 -11.20
C PRO A 250 -13.89 -12.08 -11.22
N VAL A 251 -12.62 -12.21 -10.87
CA VAL A 251 -11.90 -13.50 -10.83
C VAL A 251 -12.54 -14.44 -9.82
N GLN A 252 -12.80 -13.97 -8.60
CA GLN A 252 -13.45 -14.77 -7.56
C GLN A 252 -14.87 -15.22 -7.97
N ARG A 253 -15.64 -14.35 -8.64
CA ARG A 253 -16.97 -14.71 -9.17
C ARG A 253 -16.89 -15.75 -10.27
N TYR A 254 -15.89 -15.69 -11.14
CA TYR A 254 -15.65 -16.68 -12.18
C TYR A 254 -15.35 -18.06 -11.57
N PHE A 255 -14.43 -18.14 -10.61
CA PHE A 255 -14.10 -19.41 -9.93
C PHE A 255 -15.31 -20.01 -9.20
N LYS A 256 -16.12 -19.20 -8.50
CA LYS A 256 -17.37 -19.69 -7.88
C LYS A 256 -18.38 -20.25 -8.88
N ARG A 257 -18.43 -19.72 -10.11
CA ARG A 257 -19.30 -20.26 -11.18
C ARG A 257 -18.78 -21.58 -11.72
N LEU A 258 -17.46 -21.72 -11.90
CA LEU A 258 -16.82 -22.96 -12.31
C LEU A 258 -17.07 -24.07 -11.29
N ASP A 259 -16.84 -23.80 -10.01
CA ASP A 259 -17.06 -24.74 -8.91
C ASP A 259 -18.49 -25.31 -8.92
N ARG A 260 -19.50 -24.43 -9.01
CA ARG A 260 -20.91 -24.86 -9.13
C ARG A 260 -21.20 -25.69 -10.38
N ARG A 261 -20.56 -25.40 -11.52
CA ARG A 261 -20.74 -26.19 -12.76
C ARG A 261 -20.14 -27.58 -12.61
N ILE A 262 -18.94 -27.67 -12.04
CA ILE A 262 -18.26 -28.94 -11.79
C ILE A 262 -19.10 -29.81 -10.84
N LEU A 263 -19.55 -29.24 -9.71
CA LEU A 263 -20.41 -29.96 -8.76
C LEU A 263 -21.74 -30.41 -9.37
N ARG A 264 -22.39 -29.58 -10.19
CA ARG A 264 -23.61 -29.99 -10.91
C ARG A 264 -23.37 -31.14 -11.87
N ASN A 265 -22.26 -31.13 -12.60
CA ASN A 265 -21.91 -32.21 -13.52
C ASN A 265 -21.63 -33.51 -12.78
N ILE A 266 -20.88 -33.45 -11.66
CA ILE A 266 -20.65 -34.61 -10.79
C ILE A 266 -21.98 -35.17 -10.27
N ASN A 267 -22.87 -34.31 -9.77
CA ASN A 267 -24.17 -34.75 -9.27
C ASN A 267 -25.05 -35.35 -10.38
N LYS A 268 -25.00 -34.81 -11.60
CA LYS A 268 -25.72 -35.36 -12.76
C LYS A 268 -25.22 -36.76 -13.13
N ILE A 269 -23.91 -36.99 -13.07
CA ILE A 269 -23.32 -38.31 -13.34
C ILE A 269 -23.77 -39.31 -12.27
N ASN A 270 -23.72 -38.93 -10.99
CA ASN A 270 -24.05 -39.82 -9.88
C ASN A 270 -25.56 -40.08 -9.73
N SER A 271 -26.42 -39.26 -10.33
CA SER A 271 -27.88 -39.40 -10.25
C SER A 271 -28.50 -40.36 -11.25
N GLN A 272 -27.71 -40.89 -12.20
CA GLN A 272 -28.19 -41.83 -13.22
C GLN A 272 -28.74 -43.09 -12.56
N GLU A 273 -29.98 -43.50 -12.85
CA GLU A 273 -30.60 -44.69 -12.24
C GLU A 273 -30.30 -45.95 -13.04
N PHE A 274 -30.00 -47.04 -12.33
CA PHE A 274 -29.67 -48.34 -12.90
C PHE A 274 -30.79 -49.33 -12.57
N VAL A 275 -31.07 -50.27 -13.46
CA VAL A 275 -32.11 -51.29 -13.25
C VAL A 275 -31.46 -52.66 -13.25
N PHE A 276 -31.72 -53.48 -12.24
CA PHE A 276 -31.35 -54.89 -12.22
C PHE A 276 -32.59 -55.76 -12.19
N PHE A 277 -32.75 -56.60 -13.20
CA PHE A 277 -33.84 -57.58 -13.26
C PHE A 277 -33.41 -58.87 -12.58
N THR A 278 -34.16 -59.26 -11.56
CA THR A 278 -33.94 -60.49 -10.79
C THR A 278 -35.04 -61.50 -11.03
N LYS A 279 -34.72 -62.80 -10.96
CA LYS A 279 -35.71 -63.89 -10.96
C LYS A 279 -36.10 -64.33 -9.54
N GLY A 280 -35.72 -63.55 -8.51
CA GLY A 280 -35.74 -63.98 -7.12
C GLY A 280 -34.41 -64.61 -6.72
N ASP A 281 -33.31 -63.99 -7.15
CA ASP A 281 -31.97 -64.45 -6.83
C ASP A 281 -31.70 -64.37 -5.32
N ASP A 282 -30.78 -65.20 -4.85
CA ASP A 282 -30.38 -65.19 -3.45
C ASP A 282 -29.59 -63.93 -3.09
N ILE A 283 -29.52 -63.64 -1.78
CA ILE A 283 -28.72 -62.55 -1.23
C ILE A 283 -27.27 -62.55 -1.74
N ALA A 284 -26.67 -63.72 -2.00
CA ALA A 284 -25.30 -63.83 -2.49
C ALA A 284 -25.15 -63.26 -3.91
N THR A 285 -26.12 -63.51 -4.77
CA THR A 285 -26.17 -62.99 -6.15
C THR A 285 -26.45 -61.49 -6.13
N LEU A 286 -27.44 -61.03 -5.36
CA LEU A 286 -27.71 -59.60 -5.21
C LEU A 286 -26.49 -58.84 -4.64
N ASN A 287 -25.78 -59.44 -3.68
CA ASN A 287 -24.54 -58.88 -3.14
C ASN A 287 -23.45 -58.71 -4.21
N LYS A 288 -23.30 -59.66 -5.15
CA LYS A 288 -22.38 -59.50 -6.30
C LYS A 288 -22.80 -58.35 -7.20
N VAL A 289 -24.09 -58.14 -7.42
CA VAL A 289 -24.61 -56.98 -8.17
C VAL A 289 -24.23 -55.68 -7.45
N MET A 290 -24.41 -55.61 -6.12
CA MET A 290 -24.02 -54.44 -5.32
C MET A 290 -22.52 -54.15 -5.44
N LEU A 291 -21.67 -55.18 -5.34
CA LEU A 291 -20.23 -55.05 -5.51
C LEU A 291 -19.84 -54.60 -6.92
N TYR A 292 -20.52 -55.10 -7.96
CA TYR A 292 -20.31 -54.66 -9.33
C TYR A 292 -20.62 -53.18 -9.49
N ILE A 293 -21.80 -52.74 -9.04
CA ILE A 293 -22.23 -51.34 -9.13
C ILE A 293 -21.24 -50.45 -8.37
N LYS A 294 -20.90 -50.81 -7.13
CA LYS A 294 -19.95 -50.05 -6.31
C LYS A 294 -18.56 -49.92 -6.94
N LYS A 295 -18.11 -50.93 -7.67
CA LYS A 295 -16.75 -50.96 -8.26
C LYS A 295 -16.67 -50.35 -9.65
N ASN A 296 -17.70 -50.50 -10.46
CA ASN A 296 -17.64 -50.22 -11.90
C ASN A 296 -18.57 -49.10 -12.35
N GLU A 297 -19.59 -48.75 -11.57
CA GLU A 297 -20.59 -47.77 -11.95
C GLU A 297 -20.54 -46.55 -11.03
N HIS A 298 -20.75 -45.36 -11.59
CA HIS A 298 -20.69 -44.10 -10.83
C HIS A 298 -22.03 -43.71 -10.19
N THR A 299 -23.07 -44.53 -10.37
CA THR A 299 -24.41 -44.30 -9.82
C THR A 299 -24.49 -44.57 -8.32
N ARG A 300 -25.46 -43.91 -7.67
CA ARG A 300 -25.87 -44.18 -6.29
C ARG A 300 -27.34 -44.60 -6.20
N LYS A 301 -27.94 -45.06 -7.30
CA LYS A 301 -29.36 -45.45 -7.35
C LYS A 301 -29.55 -46.71 -8.18
N LEU A 302 -30.10 -47.74 -7.54
CA LEU A 302 -30.40 -49.03 -8.15
C LEU A 302 -31.88 -49.36 -7.97
N LYS A 303 -32.54 -49.73 -9.06
CA LYS A 303 -33.89 -50.28 -9.07
C LYS A 303 -33.80 -51.79 -9.27
N ILE A 304 -34.19 -52.58 -8.27
CA ILE A 304 -34.27 -54.03 -8.39
C ILE A 304 -35.69 -54.40 -8.80
N VAL A 305 -35.84 -55.02 -9.96
CA VAL A 305 -37.14 -55.33 -10.57
C VAL A 305 -37.33 -56.83 -10.65
N ILE A 306 -38.47 -57.31 -10.14
CA ILE A 306 -38.92 -58.69 -10.36
C ILE A 306 -40.21 -58.65 -11.19
N VAL A 307 -40.20 -59.42 -12.29
CA VAL A 307 -41.35 -59.55 -13.19
C VAL A 307 -42.05 -60.88 -12.84
N LYS A 308 -43.23 -60.79 -12.24
CA LYS A 308 -43.99 -61.95 -11.77
C LYS A 308 -44.93 -62.47 -12.85
N ASN A 309 -44.97 -63.79 -13.03
CA ASN A 309 -45.91 -64.52 -13.87
C ASN A 309 -46.29 -65.85 -13.21
N ASP A 310 -47.03 -66.70 -13.92
CA ASP A 310 -47.44 -68.03 -13.42
C ASP A 310 -46.25 -68.93 -13.03
N GLN A 311 -45.05 -68.66 -13.55
CA GLN A 311 -43.82 -69.44 -13.34
C GLN A 311 -42.86 -68.80 -12.32
N VAL A 312 -42.87 -67.47 -12.19
CA VAL A 312 -41.96 -66.68 -11.35
C VAL A 312 -42.78 -65.97 -10.29
N LYS A 313 -42.67 -66.45 -9.05
CA LYS A 313 -43.28 -65.82 -7.87
C LYS A 313 -42.23 -65.01 -7.12
N VAL A 314 -42.67 -63.94 -6.45
CA VAL A 314 -41.80 -63.15 -5.57
C VAL A 314 -41.47 -64.00 -4.33
N PRO A 315 -40.19 -64.30 -4.04
CA PRO A 315 -39.81 -65.01 -2.82
C PRO A 315 -40.19 -64.21 -1.57
N GLU A 316 -40.71 -64.87 -0.54
CA GLU A 316 -41.19 -64.20 0.69
C GLU A 316 -40.09 -63.38 1.39
N LYS A 317 -38.84 -63.86 1.35
CA LYS A 317 -37.68 -63.21 1.99
C LYS A 317 -36.98 -62.15 1.13
N LEU A 318 -37.27 -62.06 -0.16
CA LEU A 318 -36.53 -61.20 -1.09
C LEU A 318 -36.59 -59.72 -0.66
N LYS A 319 -37.74 -59.28 -0.16
CA LYS A 319 -37.89 -57.90 0.33
C LYS A 319 -37.01 -57.63 1.55
N GLU A 320 -36.95 -58.56 2.52
CA GLU A 320 -36.10 -58.44 3.71
C GLU A 320 -34.61 -58.46 3.33
N GLU A 321 -34.23 -59.30 2.37
CA GLU A 321 -32.86 -59.38 1.85
C GLU A 321 -32.44 -58.08 1.13
N ILE A 322 -33.33 -57.47 0.36
CA ILE A 322 -33.07 -56.17 -0.28
C ILE A 322 -32.98 -55.04 0.75
N GLU A 323 -33.86 -55.02 1.76
CA GLU A 323 -33.78 -54.05 2.85
C GLU A 323 -32.49 -54.19 3.69
N PHE A 324 -31.98 -55.42 3.82
CA PHE A 324 -30.67 -55.66 4.43
C PHE A 324 -29.55 -55.09 3.56
N LEU A 325 -29.56 -55.33 2.24
CA LEU A 325 -28.56 -54.80 1.32
C LEU A 325 -28.58 -53.26 1.24
N ASP A 326 -29.75 -52.62 1.31
CA ASP A 326 -29.88 -51.16 1.34
C ASP A 326 -29.22 -50.55 2.60
N LYS A 327 -29.23 -51.28 3.73
CA LYS A 327 -28.53 -50.88 4.96
C LYS A 327 -27.02 -51.13 4.91
N GLU A 328 -26.60 -52.26 4.34
CA GLU A 328 -25.17 -52.61 4.20
C GLU A 328 -24.44 -51.71 3.19
N TYR A 329 -25.16 -51.20 2.19
CA TYR A 329 -24.63 -50.33 1.13
C TYR A 329 -25.27 -48.94 1.16
N PRO A 330 -25.08 -48.12 2.21
CA PRO A 330 -25.75 -46.83 2.37
C PRO A 330 -25.41 -45.82 1.26
N GLU A 331 -24.32 -46.02 0.52
CA GLU A 331 -23.93 -45.23 -0.65
C GLU A 331 -24.78 -45.49 -1.91
N ILE A 332 -25.52 -46.60 -1.99
CA ILE A 332 -26.39 -46.98 -3.11
C ILE A 332 -27.81 -47.07 -2.60
N LYS A 333 -28.67 -46.15 -3.05
CA LYS A 333 -30.10 -46.18 -2.74
C LYS A 333 -30.80 -47.25 -3.57
N ILE A 334 -31.41 -48.23 -2.90
CA ILE A 334 -32.12 -49.32 -3.57
C ILE A 334 -33.63 -49.06 -3.59
N GLU A 335 -34.26 -49.26 -4.75
CA GLU A 335 -35.71 -49.25 -4.92
C GLU A 335 -36.17 -50.63 -5.42
N PHE A 336 -37.03 -51.31 -4.67
CA PHE A 336 -37.56 -52.61 -5.08
C PHE A 336 -38.93 -52.44 -5.78
N VAL A 337 -39.06 -53.00 -6.98
CA VAL A 337 -40.27 -52.89 -7.81
C VAL A 337 -40.72 -54.28 -8.24
N VAL A 338 -42.03 -54.55 -8.09
CA VAL A 338 -42.67 -55.80 -8.52
C VAL A 338 -43.65 -55.46 -9.63
N GLU A 339 -43.46 -56.07 -10.81
CA GLU A 339 -44.30 -55.85 -11.99
C GLU A 339 -44.93 -57.17 -12.45
N GLU A 340 -46.14 -57.13 -13.01
CA GLU A 340 -46.81 -58.31 -13.57
C GLU A 340 -46.55 -58.43 -15.06
N GLY A 341 -46.19 -59.63 -15.54
CA GLY A 341 -46.01 -59.88 -16.96
C GLY A 341 -44.96 -60.95 -17.27
N ASN A 342 -44.61 -61.11 -18.54
CA ASN A 342 -43.52 -61.98 -18.96
C ASN A 342 -42.29 -61.13 -19.29
N PHE A 343 -41.12 -61.53 -18.78
CA PHE A 343 -39.87 -60.86 -19.13
C PHE A 343 -39.58 -61.04 -20.62
N SER A 344 -39.68 -59.96 -21.40
CA SER A 344 -39.48 -59.94 -22.85
C SER A 344 -38.77 -58.65 -23.30
N PRO A 345 -38.19 -58.61 -24.52
CA PRO A 345 -37.63 -57.39 -25.09
C PRO A 345 -38.62 -56.21 -25.11
N GLU A 346 -39.90 -56.46 -25.41
CA GLU A 346 -40.94 -55.44 -25.42
C GLU A 346 -41.17 -54.85 -24.03
N LEU A 347 -41.11 -55.67 -22.98
CA LEU A 347 -41.22 -55.21 -21.61
C LEU A 347 -40.03 -54.31 -21.22
N ILE A 348 -38.82 -54.68 -21.60
CA ILE A 348 -37.60 -53.90 -21.35
C ILE A 348 -37.68 -52.53 -22.05
N ASN A 349 -38.13 -52.51 -23.30
CA ASN A 349 -38.37 -51.25 -24.03
C ASN A 349 -39.44 -50.40 -23.33
N SER A 350 -40.55 -51.02 -22.90
CA SER A 350 -41.62 -50.30 -22.18
C SER A 350 -41.13 -49.71 -20.86
N PHE A 351 -40.24 -50.39 -20.14
CA PHE A 351 -39.63 -49.89 -18.91
C PHE A 351 -38.58 -48.81 -19.17
N SER A 352 -37.87 -48.91 -20.30
CA SER A 352 -36.93 -47.86 -20.72
C SER A 352 -37.66 -46.54 -20.96
N GLU A 353 -38.81 -46.59 -21.64
CA GLU A 353 -39.66 -45.42 -21.85
C GLU A 353 -40.36 -44.96 -20.55
N LYS A 354 -40.91 -45.90 -19.76
CA LYS A 354 -41.64 -45.59 -18.52
C LYS A 354 -40.76 -44.92 -17.47
N TRP A 355 -39.51 -45.35 -17.34
CA TRP A 355 -38.58 -44.85 -16.33
C TRP A 355 -37.59 -43.82 -16.87
N ASP A 356 -37.60 -43.53 -18.18
CA ASP A 356 -36.60 -42.69 -18.86
C ASP A 356 -35.16 -43.16 -18.57
N ILE A 357 -34.97 -44.49 -18.51
CA ILE A 357 -33.68 -45.13 -18.27
C ILE A 357 -33.26 -45.84 -19.55
N PRO A 358 -32.15 -45.44 -20.20
CA PRO A 358 -31.63 -46.16 -21.35
C PRO A 358 -31.38 -47.64 -21.06
N ILE A 359 -31.70 -48.51 -22.01
CA ILE A 359 -31.56 -49.97 -21.90
C ILE A 359 -30.14 -50.40 -21.49
N ASN A 360 -29.13 -49.63 -21.90
CA ASN A 360 -27.72 -49.85 -21.53
C ASN A 360 -27.43 -49.73 -20.01
N PHE A 361 -28.35 -49.15 -19.23
CA PHE A 361 -28.30 -49.08 -17.75
C PHE A 361 -29.20 -50.12 -17.09
N MET A 362 -29.73 -51.05 -17.88
CA MET A 362 -30.48 -52.19 -17.39
C MET A 362 -29.60 -53.43 -17.45
N PHE A 363 -29.72 -54.24 -16.41
CA PHE A 363 -28.85 -55.38 -16.16
C PHE A 363 -29.67 -56.62 -15.86
N ILE A 364 -29.18 -57.76 -16.32
CA ILE A 364 -29.74 -59.08 -16.02
C ILE A 364 -28.61 -59.99 -15.53
N GLY A 365 -28.95 -61.01 -14.75
CA GLY A 365 -28.05 -62.14 -14.50
C GLY A 365 -27.72 -62.90 -15.79
N SER A 366 -26.56 -63.55 -15.86
CA SER A 366 -26.19 -64.37 -17.03
C SER A 366 -27.23 -65.46 -17.32
N PRO A 367 -27.88 -65.44 -18.50
CA PRO A 367 -28.93 -66.40 -18.84
C PRO A 367 -28.35 -67.80 -19.12
N GLY A 368 -29.05 -68.85 -18.69
CA GLY A 368 -28.70 -70.24 -19.03
C GLY A 368 -29.25 -70.70 -20.39
N ASP A 369 -28.86 -71.90 -20.82
CA ASP A 369 -29.13 -72.46 -22.17
C ASP A 369 -30.60 -72.57 -22.60
N LYS A 370 -31.54 -72.43 -21.66
CA LYS A 370 -33.00 -72.49 -21.89
C LYS A 370 -33.66 -71.11 -21.96
N PHE A 371 -32.88 -70.03 -22.06
CA PHE A 371 -33.41 -68.69 -22.14
C PHE A 371 -34.04 -68.43 -23.53
N PRO A 372 -35.29 -67.92 -23.59
CA PRO A 372 -36.09 -67.93 -24.82
C PRO A 372 -35.71 -66.84 -25.85
N TYR A 373 -34.81 -65.93 -25.51
CA TYR A 373 -34.40 -64.80 -26.37
C TYR A 373 -32.90 -64.80 -26.59
N LYS A 374 -32.45 -64.30 -27.74
CA LYS A 374 -31.01 -64.02 -27.94
C LYS A 374 -30.63 -62.74 -27.20
N ILE A 375 -29.40 -62.65 -26.70
CA ILE A 375 -28.91 -61.46 -25.97
C ILE A 375 -29.01 -60.20 -26.85
N GLU A 376 -28.78 -60.34 -28.16
CA GLU A 376 -28.91 -59.27 -29.15
C GLU A 376 -30.34 -58.71 -29.25
N GLU A 377 -31.36 -59.54 -29.00
CA GLU A 377 -32.78 -59.15 -29.04
C GLU A 377 -33.16 -58.28 -27.84
N LEU A 378 -32.37 -58.27 -26.77
CA LEU A 378 -32.61 -57.45 -25.57
C LEU A 378 -32.15 -55.99 -25.73
N GLY A 379 -31.67 -55.58 -26.90
CA GLY A 379 -31.50 -54.15 -27.22
C GLY A 379 -30.39 -53.42 -26.46
N GLY A 380 -29.39 -54.13 -25.95
CA GLY A 380 -28.23 -53.54 -25.26
C GLY A 380 -28.22 -53.68 -23.73
N VAL A 381 -29.12 -54.49 -23.17
CA VAL A 381 -29.06 -54.90 -21.75
C VAL A 381 -27.70 -55.53 -21.45
N ARG A 382 -27.13 -55.14 -20.31
CA ARG A 382 -25.81 -55.64 -19.87
C ARG A 382 -25.97 -56.87 -18.98
N LEU A 383 -25.05 -57.81 -19.10
CA LEU A 383 -24.99 -58.98 -18.24
C LEU A 383 -24.10 -58.68 -17.02
N ILE A 384 -24.60 -58.97 -15.82
CA ILE A 384 -23.79 -59.01 -14.61
C ILE A 384 -23.82 -60.45 -14.08
N ILE A 385 -22.68 -60.88 -13.54
CA ILE A 385 -22.42 -62.17 -12.88
C ILE A 385 -22.10 -63.29 -13.87
#